data_AF-A0A556CRT3-F1
#
_entry.id   AF-A0A556CRT3-F1
#
_cell.length_a   1.000
_cell.length_b   1.000
_cell.length_c   1.000
_cell.angle_alpha   90.00
_cell.angle_beta   90.00
_cell.angle_gamma   90.00
#
_symmetry.space_group_name_H-M   'P 1'
#
loop_
_entity.id
_entity.type
_entity.pdbx_description
1 polymer ?
#
loop_
_entity_poly.entity_id
_entity_poly.type
_entity_poly.pdbx_seq_one_letter_code
_entity_poly.pdbx_strand_id
1 'polypeptide(L)'
;MPKQKYWDGTQWVVIGTDADQVSISSTLFVAKNVEDALKELFTSADNGKKDIASVIGSPATSNDSFAQLKTHIQNNKNQLATSLTSKGQAAVNSESLQSLVAKVGAISTGKRVASGKVMANQTIVTHELFNGHLMDTRTITVNGLAFQPSVVIAKREPNELIIGLLPSITRIGISYFDYDSGAAGYKSKADTIRQSGFTLPTSWRVNNGEYEWVAYE
;
A
#
# COMPACT_ATOMS: atom_id res chain seq x y z
N MET A 1 12.45 -22.89 -55.53
CA MET A 1 13.19 -23.74 -56.48
C MET A 1 12.17 -24.45 -57.38
N PRO A 2 12.37 -24.53 -58.70
CA PRO A 2 11.51 -25.34 -59.56
C PRO A 2 11.54 -26.79 -59.09
N LYS A 3 10.39 -27.42 -58.87
CA LYS A 3 10.34 -28.81 -58.44
C LYS A 3 10.89 -29.68 -59.55
N GLN A 4 11.78 -30.62 -59.21
CA GLN A 4 12.25 -31.62 -60.15
C GLN A 4 11.04 -32.45 -60.61
N LYS A 5 11.02 -32.81 -61.89
CA LYS A 5 9.96 -33.65 -62.47
C LYS A 5 10.61 -34.82 -63.20
N TYR A 6 9.94 -35.95 -63.23
CA TYR A 6 10.28 -37.07 -64.11
C TYR A 6 9.10 -37.39 -65.03
N TRP A 7 9.38 -37.96 -66.20
CA TRP A 7 8.35 -38.45 -67.11
C TRP A 7 8.07 -39.91 -66.78
N ASP A 8 6.81 -40.27 -66.53
CA ASP A 8 6.41 -41.64 -66.17
C ASP A 8 6.03 -42.52 -67.38
N GLY A 9 6.14 -41.98 -68.60
CA GLY A 9 5.67 -42.61 -69.83
C GLY A 9 4.37 -42.01 -70.38
N THR A 10 3.62 -41.27 -69.55
CA THR A 10 2.30 -40.69 -69.89
C THR A 10 2.21 -39.20 -69.56
N GLN A 11 2.83 -38.78 -68.46
CA GLN A 11 2.81 -37.39 -67.98
C GLN A 11 4.10 -37.02 -67.21
N TRP A 12 4.31 -35.71 -67.04
CA TRP A 12 5.37 -35.19 -66.17
C TRP A 12 4.90 -35.24 -64.70
N VAL A 13 5.49 -36.12 -63.91
CA VAL A 13 5.24 -36.27 -62.46
C VAL A 13 6.24 -35.44 -61.68
N VAL A 14 5.74 -34.69 -60.69
CA VAL A 14 6.58 -33.88 -59.79
C VAL A 14 7.25 -34.78 -58.74
N ILE A 15 8.56 -34.61 -58.55
CA ILE A 15 9.33 -35.30 -57.51
C ILE A 15 9.15 -34.57 -56.18
N GLY A 16 8.64 -35.30 -55.19
CA GLY A 16 8.31 -34.78 -53.86
C GLY A 16 6.83 -34.38 -53.73
N THR A 17 6.28 -34.50 -52.52
CA THR A 17 4.94 -34.03 -52.16
C THR A 17 5.03 -32.65 -51.53
N ASP A 18 4.15 -31.75 -51.96
CA ASP A 18 3.99 -30.46 -51.30
C ASP A 18 3.40 -30.62 -49.91
N ALA A 19 3.67 -29.64 -49.02
CA ALA A 19 3.23 -29.70 -47.63
C ALA A 19 1.70 -29.74 -47.48
N ASP A 20 0.96 -29.12 -48.40
CA ASP A 20 -0.51 -29.19 -48.47
C ASP A 20 -1.03 -30.59 -48.88
N GLN A 21 -0.18 -31.41 -49.51
CA GLN A 21 -0.50 -32.77 -49.94
C GLN A 21 -0.06 -33.85 -48.93
N VAL A 22 0.75 -33.50 -47.93
CA VAL A 22 1.15 -34.41 -46.85
C VAL A 22 0.08 -34.37 -45.76
N SER A 23 -0.71 -35.44 -45.67
CA SER A 23 -1.76 -35.57 -44.65
C SER A 23 -1.16 -35.79 -43.26
N ILE A 24 -1.81 -35.23 -42.24
CA ILE A 24 -1.50 -35.47 -40.83
C ILE A 24 -2.70 -36.11 -40.14
N SER A 25 -2.43 -37.01 -39.19
CA SER A 25 -3.44 -37.57 -38.29
C SER A 25 -2.97 -37.32 -36.86
N SER A 26 -3.51 -36.26 -36.25
CA SER A 26 -3.17 -35.82 -34.90
C SER A 26 -4.43 -35.31 -34.22
N THR A 27 -4.54 -35.51 -32.91
CA THR A 27 -5.58 -34.91 -32.07
C THR A 27 -5.20 -33.51 -31.58
N LEU A 28 -3.97 -33.06 -31.86
CA LEU A 28 -3.45 -31.75 -31.42
C LEU A 28 -3.75 -30.62 -32.41
N PHE A 29 -4.09 -30.95 -33.66
CA PHE A 29 -4.35 -30.00 -34.74
C PHE A 29 -5.74 -30.21 -35.30
N VAL A 30 -6.38 -29.10 -35.69
CA VAL A 30 -7.60 -29.16 -36.52
C VAL A 30 -7.23 -29.36 -38.00
N ALA A 31 -6.06 -28.85 -38.40
CA ALA A 31 -5.50 -29.02 -39.73
C ALA A 31 -5.36 -30.49 -40.16
N LYS A 32 -5.56 -30.75 -41.46
CA LYS A 32 -5.49 -32.10 -42.06
C LYS A 32 -4.22 -32.35 -42.87
N ASN A 33 -3.45 -31.30 -43.17
CA ASN A 33 -2.18 -31.38 -43.88
C ASN A 33 -1.09 -30.58 -43.15
N VAL A 34 0.17 -30.77 -43.56
CA VAL A 34 1.32 -30.14 -42.91
C VAL A 34 1.32 -28.62 -43.06
N GLU A 35 0.94 -28.08 -44.22
CA GLU A 35 0.94 -26.62 -44.44
C GLU A 35 -0.03 -25.90 -43.49
N ASP A 36 -1.26 -26.37 -43.39
CA ASP A 36 -2.29 -25.75 -42.54
C ASP A 36 -1.97 -25.92 -41.05
N ALA A 37 -1.34 -27.04 -40.67
CA ALA A 37 -0.88 -27.25 -39.30
C ALA A 37 0.22 -26.25 -38.91
N LEU A 38 1.12 -25.93 -39.83
CA LEU A 38 2.13 -24.89 -39.62
C LEU A 38 1.50 -23.51 -39.46
N LYS A 39 0.50 -23.17 -40.29
CA LYS A 39 -0.25 -21.91 -40.14
C LYS A 39 -0.94 -21.83 -38.78
N GLU A 40 -1.60 -22.90 -38.36
CA GLU A 40 -2.28 -23.02 -37.06
C GLU A 40 -1.28 -22.80 -35.90
N LEU A 41 -0.10 -23.42 -35.97
CA LEU A 41 0.98 -23.22 -34.99
C LEU A 41 1.47 -21.77 -34.93
N PHE A 42 1.71 -21.13 -36.07
CA PHE A 42 2.15 -19.73 -36.12
C PHE A 42 1.09 -18.80 -35.55
N THR A 43 -0.18 -19.00 -35.92
CA THR A 43 -1.30 -18.22 -35.38
C THR A 43 -1.45 -18.43 -33.87
N SER A 44 -1.35 -19.67 -33.38
CA SER A 44 -1.43 -19.95 -31.95
C SER A 44 -0.30 -19.29 -31.16
N ALA A 45 0.94 -19.34 -31.67
CA ALA A 45 2.09 -18.72 -31.03
C ALA A 45 2.00 -17.18 -31.04
N ASP A 46 1.45 -16.60 -32.10
CA ASP A 46 1.23 -15.16 -32.21
C ASP A 46 0.14 -14.67 -31.25
N ASN A 47 -0.99 -15.38 -31.18
CA ASN A 47 -2.05 -15.12 -30.22
C ASN A 47 -1.52 -15.19 -28.79
N GLY A 48 -0.75 -16.24 -28.44
CA GLY A 48 -0.15 -16.36 -27.11
C GLY A 48 0.78 -15.20 -26.73
N LYS A 49 1.55 -14.66 -27.69
CA LYS A 49 2.37 -13.44 -27.48
C LYS A 49 1.50 -12.22 -27.21
N LYS A 50 0.45 -12.03 -28.02
CA LYS A 50 -0.47 -10.90 -27.90
C LYS A 50 -1.23 -10.90 -26.59
N ASP A 51 -1.65 -12.08 -26.13
CA ASP A 51 -2.33 -12.26 -24.85
C ASP A 51 -1.40 -11.88 -23.68
N ILE A 52 -0.14 -12.32 -23.71
CA ILE A 52 0.85 -11.93 -22.69
C ILE A 52 1.12 -10.42 -22.73
N ALA A 53 1.30 -9.84 -23.92
CA ALA A 53 1.52 -8.40 -24.07
C ALA A 53 0.35 -7.58 -23.50
N SER A 54 -0.89 -8.03 -23.74
CA SER A 54 -2.10 -7.43 -23.17
C SER A 54 -2.10 -7.43 -21.65
N VAL A 55 -1.62 -8.50 -21.01
CA VAL A 55 -1.57 -8.61 -19.54
C VAL A 55 -0.45 -7.74 -18.95
N ILE A 56 0.71 -7.67 -19.60
CA ILE A 56 1.81 -6.79 -19.16
C ILE A 56 1.42 -5.31 -19.27
N GLY A 57 0.73 -4.94 -20.35
CA GLY A 57 0.41 -3.56 -20.68
C GLY A 57 1.63 -2.75 -21.10
N SER A 58 1.46 -1.43 -21.23
CA SER A 58 2.56 -0.53 -21.65
C SER A 58 3.80 -0.71 -20.76
N PRO A 59 5.01 -0.83 -21.35
CA PRO A 59 5.36 -0.59 -22.76
C PRO A 59 5.24 -1.80 -23.70
N ALA A 60 4.75 -2.96 -23.24
CA ALA A 60 4.56 -4.12 -24.11
C ALA A 60 3.42 -3.87 -25.13
N THR A 61 3.61 -4.37 -26.35
CA THR A 61 2.69 -4.23 -27.47
C THR A 61 2.44 -5.59 -28.16
N SER A 62 1.38 -5.67 -28.95
CA SER A 62 1.02 -6.88 -29.72
C SER A 62 2.07 -7.30 -30.75
N ASN A 63 3.05 -6.44 -31.05
CA ASN A 63 4.13 -6.71 -32.00
C ASN A 63 5.41 -7.20 -31.31
N ASP A 64 5.47 -7.20 -29.98
CA ASP A 64 6.67 -7.61 -29.27
C ASP A 64 6.90 -9.13 -29.34
N SER A 65 8.15 -9.52 -29.54
CA SER A 65 8.59 -10.92 -29.43
C SER A 65 8.57 -11.42 -27.99
N PHE A 66 8.59 -12.75 -27.78
CA PHE A 66 8.66 -13.34 -26.43
C PHE A 66 9.89 -12.85 -25.65
N ALA A 67 11.01 -12.58 -26.35
CA ALA A 67 12.22 -12.03 -25.74
C ALA A 67 12.04 -10.58 -25.26
N GLN A 68 11.35 -9.75 -26.05
CA GLN A 68 10.99 -8.39 -25.65
C GLN A 68 10.02 -8.41 -24.47
N LEU A 69 8.97 -9.24 -24.51
CA LEU A 69 8.03 -9.40 -23.40
C LEU A 69 8.73 -9.84 -22.10
N LYS A 70 9.66 -10.81 -22.18
CA LYS A 70 10.51 -11.20 -21.05
C LYS A 70 11.32 -10.02 -20.49
N THR A 71 11.87 -9.20 -21.38
CA THR A 71 12.64 -8.00 -21.00
C THR A 71 11.76 -6.97 -20.31
N HIS A 72 10.54 -6.72 -20.82
CA HIS A 72 9.57 -5.82 -20.18
C HIS A 72 9.20 -6.30 -18.77
N ILE A 73 8.92 -7.60 -18.59
CA ILE A 73 8.64 -8.19 -17.27
C ILE A 73 9.82 -7.96 -16.32
N GLN A 74 11.06 -8.24 -16.77
CA GLN A 74 12.23 -8.07 -15.92
C GLN A 74 12.48 -6.61 -15.56
N ASN A 75 12.27 -5.68 -16.50
CA ASN A 75 12.41 -4.25 -16.25
C ASN A 75 11.38 -3.75 -15.22
N ASN A 76 10.12 -4.15 -15.36
CA ASN A 76 9.07 -3.82 -14.38
C ASN A 76 9.39 -4.41 -12.99
N LYS A 77 9.93 -5.63 -12.96
CA LYS A 77 10.37 -6.28 -11.71
C LYS A 77 11.52 -5.51 -11.05
N ASN A 78 12.50 -5.07 -11.83
CA ASN A 78 13.61 -4.25 -11.36
C ASN A 78 13.11 -2.91 -10.79
N GLN A 79 12.17 -2.26 -11.48
CA GLN A 79 11.59 -0.99 -11.04
C GLN A 79 10.79 -1.14 -9.74
N LEU A 80 10.05 -2.25 -9.57
CA LEU A 80 9.38 -2.56 -8.31
C LEU A 80 10.39 -2.72 -7.16
N ALA A 81 11.49 -3.46 -7.35
CA ALA A 81 12.53 -3.63 -6.33
C ALA A 81 13.18 -2.29 -5.93
N THR A 82 13.50 -1.43 -6.90
CA THR A 82 14.01 -0.08 -6.65
C THR A 82 12.99 0.78 -5.88
N SER A 83 11.72 0.69 -6.26
CA SER A 83 10.64 1.43 -5.60
C SER A 83 10.41 0.97 -4.16
N LEU A 84 10.50 -0.33 -3.88
CA LEU A 84 10.44 -0.87 -2.52
C LEU A 84 11.60 -0.39 -1.67
N THR A 85 12.82 -0.43 -2.23
CA THR A 85 14.03 0.04 -1.54
C THR A 85 13.94 1.52 -1.20
N SER A 86 13.44 2.36 -2.12
CA SER A 86 13.23 3.78 -1.85
C SER A 86 12.14 4.06 -0.80
N LYS A 87 11.26 3.08 -0.53
CA LYS A 87 10.26 3.11 0.55
C LYS A 87 10.73 2.38 1.82
N GLY A 88 12.03 2.09 1.94
CA GLY A 88 12.63 1.48 3.12
C GLY A 88 12.41 -0.03 3.25
N GLN A 89 11.88 -0.70 2.22
CA GLN A 89 11.76 -2.15 2.17
C GLN A 89 12.94 -2.73 1.42
N ALA A 90 13.78 -3.54 2.10
CA ALA A 90 14.92 -4.19 1.46
C ALA A 90 14.44 -5.13 0.35
N ALA A 91 14.83 -4.86 -0.89
CA ALA A 91 14.44 -5.65 -2.05
C ALA A 91 15.59 -5.73 -3.07
N VAL A 92 15.75 -6.89 -3.71
CA VAL A 92 16.73 -7.09 -4.78
C VAL A 92 16.07 -7.65 -6.04
N ASN A 93 16.64 -7.31 -7.20
CA ASN A 93 16.08 -7.63 -8.51
C ASN A 93 16.11 -9.13 -8.89
N SER A 94 16.85 -9.95 -8.15
CA SER A 94 16.90 -11.40 -8.33
C SER A 94 15.72 -12.13 -7.66
N GLU A 95 14.99 -11.47 -6.75
CA GLU A 95 13.82 -12.06 -6.08
C GLU A 95 12.68 -12.41 -7.04
N SER A 96 11.80 -13.35 -6.65
CA SER A 96 10.59 -13.63 -7.43
C SER A 96 9.64 -12.43 -7.43
N LEU A 97 8.82 -12.27 -8.49
CA LEU A 97 7.82 -11.20 -8.55
C LEU A 97 6.85 -11.27 -7.36
N GLN A 98 6.44 -12.47 -6.97
CA GLN A 98 5.55 -12.69 -5.83
C GLN A 98 6.17 -12.21 -4.50
N SER A 99 7.48 -12.43 -4.28
CA SER A 99 8.19 -11.93 -3.10
C SER A 99 8.19 -10.40 -3.04
N LEU A 100 8.49 -9.76 -4.18
CA LEU A 100 8.48 -8.29 -4.28
C LEU A 100 7.07 -7.73 -4.03
N VAL A 101 6.03 -8.35 -4.59
CA VAL A 101 4.64 -7.93 -4.37
C VAL A 101 4.25 -8.07 -2.90
N ALA A 102 4.64 -9.16 -2.22
CA ALA A 102 4.34 -9.35 -0.80
C ALA A 102 4.94 -8.24 0.08
N LYS A 103 6.11 -7.70 -0.29
CA LYS A 103 6.76 -6.59 0.42
C LYS A 103 6.04 -5.25 0.30
N VAL A 104 5.16 -5.08 -0.71
CA VAL A 104 4.34 -3.87 -0.83
C VAL A 104 3.46 -3.68 0.41
N GLY A 105 2.89 -4.77 0.95
CA GLY A 105 2.08 -4.74 2.17
C GLY A 105 2.86 -4.39 3.43
N ALA A 106 4.20 -4.51 3.41
CA ALA A 106 5.07 -4.18 4.53
C ALA A 106 5.58 -2.73 4.48
N ILE A 107 5.26 -1.97 3.41
CA ILE A 107 5.65 -0.56 3.30
C ILE A 107 5.00 0.24 4.44
N SER A 108 5.82 0.95 5.22
CA SER A 108 5.33 1.91 6.20
C SER A 108 4.70 3.11 5.47
N THR A 109 3.42 3.37 5.74
CA THR A 109 2.67 4.52 5.19
C THR A 109 2.88 5.80 6.01
N GLY A 110 3.77 5.78 7.00
CA GLY A 110 4.05 6.90 7.90
C GLY A 110 3.17 6.89 9.15
N LYS A 111 3.33 7.93 9.98
CA LYS A 111 2.51 8.14 11.18
C LYS A 111 1.16 8.73 10.81
N ARG A 112 0.10 8.23 11.45
CA ARG A 112 -1.26 8.74 11.26
C ARG A 112 -1.48 9.99 12.10
N VAL A 113 -2.20 10.96 11.56
CA VAL A 113 -2.53 12.22 12.23
C VAL A 113 -4.03 12.48 12.11
N ALA A 114 -4.65 12.93 13.20
CA ALA A 114 -6.01 13.43 13.22
C ALA A 114 -6.04 14.75 13.97
N SER A 115 -6.96 15.65 13.63
CA SER A 115 -7.15 16.91 14.35
C SER A 115 -8.61 17.30 14.37
N GLY A 116 -8.96 18.22 15.27
CA GLY A 116 -10.33 18.71 15.37
C GLY A 116 -10.53 19.68 16.51
N LYS A 117 -11.80 19.92 16.83
CA LYS A 117 -12.25 20.75 17.94
C LYS A 117 -13.08 19.92 18.91
N VAL A 118 -12.98 20.20 20.21
CA VAL A 118 -13.76 19.50 21.24
C VAL A 118 -14.06 20.42 22.41
N MET A 119 -15.29 20.36 22.93
CA MET A 119 -15.66 21.09 24.14
C MET A 119 -15.22 20.32 25.39
N ALA A 120 -14.75 21.04 26.41
CA ALA A 120 -14.59 20.44 27.73
C ALA A 120 -15.94 19.95 28.29
N ASN A 121 -15.92 18.78 28.93
CA ASN A 121 -17.08 18.22 29.61
C ASN A 121 -17.50 19.14 30.77
N GLN A 122 -18.81 19.26 31.03
CA GLN A 122 -19.33 20.08 32.12
C GLN A 122 -19.15 19.43 33.50
N THR A 123 -19.00 18.11 33.53
CA THR A 123 -18.82 17.33 34.77
C THR A 123 -17.42 17.56 35.34
N ILE A 124 -17.36 17.90 36.63
CA ILE A 124 -16.10 17.99 37.37
C ILE A 124 -15.70 16.60 37.85
N VAL A 125 -14.45 16.23 37.60
CA VAL A 125 -13.84 14.96 37.98
C VAL A 125 -12.60 15.25 38.84
N THR A 126 -12.44 14.49 39.92
CA THR A 126 -11.25 14.54 40.77
C THR A 126 -10.15 13.67 40.18
N HIS A 127 -8.98 14.26 39.95
CA HIS A 127 -7.79 13.60 39.44
C HIS A 127 -6.68 13.64 40.49
N GLU A 128 -5.96 12.54 40.66
CA GLU A 128 -4.76 12.51 41.48
C GLU A 128 -3.56 12.97 40.65
N LEU A 129 -2.87 13.99 41.14
CA LEU A 129 -1.60 14.47 40.59
C LEU A 129 -0.46 13.53 41.00
N PHE A 130 0.67 13.58 40.27
CA PHE A 130 1.82 12.72 40.60
C PHE A 130 2.42 12.95 41.98
N ASN A 131 2.24 14.15 42.56
CA ASN A 131 2.66 14.47 43.92
C ASN A 131 1.65 14.02 44.99
N GLY A 132 0.62 13.25 44.61
CA GLY A 132 -0.43 12.75 45.51
C GLY A 132 -1.52 13.77 45.85
N HIS A 133 -1.43 15.00 45.33
CA HIS A 133 -2.47 16.00 45.52
C HIS A 133 -3.70 15.70 44.66
N LEU A 134 -4.89 15.96 45.17
CA LEU A 134 -6.14 15.81 44.42
C LEU A 134 -6.53 17.13 43.76
N MET A 135 -6.87 17.07 42.48
CA MET A 135 -7.28 18.22 41.69
C MET A 135 -8.63 17.94 41.03
N ASP A 136 -9.60 18.81 41.29
CA ASP A 136 -10.89 18.76 40.62
C ASP A 136 -10.83 19.60 39.35
N THR A 137 -11.05 18.96 38.21
CA THR A 137 -11.09 19.64 36.91
C THR A 137 -12.11 19.02 35.98
N ARG A 138 -12.23 19.56 34.76
CA ARG A 138 -13.01 18.98 33.66
C ARG A 138 -12.09 18.21 32.74
N THR A 139 -12.68 17.50 31.78
CA THR A 139 -11.93 16.72 30.79
C THR A 139 -12.39 17.03 29.37
N ILE A 140 -11.47 17.00 28.41
CA ILE A 140 -11.81 16.83 26.99
C ILE A 140 -11.76 15.35 26.63
N THR A 141 -12.71 14.89 25.82
CA THR A 141 -12.77 13.50 25.35
C THR A 141 -12.98 13.45 23.84
N VAL A 142 -12.06 12.81 23.14
CA VAL A 142 -12.17 12.53 21.71
C VAL A 142 -12.23 11.02 21.52
N ASN A 143 -13.23 10.56 20.77
CA ASN A 143 -13.47 9.16 20.47
C ASN A 143 -13.50 8.94 18.95
N GLY A 144 -13.46 7.68 18.51
CA GLY A 144 -13.59 7.30 17.11
C GLY A 144 -12.34 7.56 16.27
N LEU A 145 -11.17 7.76 16.90
CA LEU A 145 -9.93 7.78 16.14
C LEU A 145 -9.69 6.41 15.51
N ALA A 146 -9.34 6.39 14.24
CA ALA A 146 -9.09 5.15 13.51
C ALA A 146 -7.72 4.53 13.84
N PHE A 147 -6.96 5.12 14.78
CA PHE A 147 -5.69 4.67 15.34
C PHE A 147 -5.61 5.01 16.83
N GLN A 148 -4.72 4.31 17.54
CA GLN A 148 -4.31 4.68 18.89
C GLN A 148 -3.26 5.80 18.78
N PRO A 149 -3.53 7.03 19.24
CA PRO A 149 -2.48 8.04 19.19
C PRO A 149 -1.38 7.69 20.20
N SER A 150 -0.12 8.03 19.94
CA SER A 150 0.98 8.05 20.91
C SER A 150 1.29 9.47 21.43
N VAL A 151 0.90 10.50 20.69
CA VAL A 151 1.02 11.91 21.08
C VAL A 151 -0.30 12.61 20.81
N VAL A 152 -0.77 13.42 21.75
CA VAL A 152 -1.93 14.29 21.61
C VAL A 152 -1.53 15.67 22.08
N ILE A 153 -1.88 16.69 21.31
CA ILE A 153 -1.70 18.08 21.68
C ILE A 153 -3.09 18.71 21.62
N ALA A 154 -3.55 19.32 22.71
CA ALA A 154 -4.77 20.09 22.74
C ALA A 154 -4.46 21.49 23.25
N LYS A 155 -4.96 22.52 22.57
CA LYS A 155 -4.74 23.90 22.93
C LYS A 155 -6.06 24.66 22.99
N ARG A 156 -6.06 25.70 23.80
CA ARG A 156 -7.13 26.70 23.88
C ARG A 156 -6.49 28.05 24.13
N GLU A 157 -6.60 28.93 23.15
CA GLU A 157 -6.08 30.30 23.25
C GLU A 157 -6.94 31.13 24.22
N PRO A 158 -6.35 32.08 24.98
CA PRO A 158 -4.91 32.34 25.14
C PRO A 158 -4.24 31.53 26.26
N ASN A 159 -4.97 30.61 26.92
CA ASN A 159 -4.70 30.27 28.32
C ASN A 159 -4.25 28.83 28.55
N GLU A 160 -4.22 27.97 27.53
CA GLU A 160 -3.99 26.55 27.78
C GLU A 160 -3.34 25.77 26.64
N LEU A 161 -2.34 24.98 27.01
CA LEU A 161 -1.74 23.94 26.18
C LEU A 161 -1.68 22.64 27.00
N ILE A 162 -2.15 21.55 26.41
CA ILE A 162 -2.19 20.22 27.00
C ILE A 162 -1.46 19.27 26.07
N ILE A 163 -0.50 18.51 26.59
CA ILE A 163 0.26 17.53 25.80
C ILE A 163 0.11 16.15 26.42
N GLY A 164 -0.65 15.29 25.75
CA GLY A 164 -0.73 13.85 25.96
C GLY A 164 0.44 13.12 25.33
N LEU A 165 1.21 12.35 26.09
CA LEU A 165 2.19 11.39 25.58
C LEU A 165 1.84 9.98 26.07
N LEU A 166 1.99 8.98 25.21
CA LEU A 166 2.15 7.58 25.60
C LEU A 166 3.63 7.22 25.46
N PRO A 167 4.43 7.24 26.53
CA PRO A 167 5.55 6.33 26.58
C PRO A 167 5.03 4.90 26.74
N SER A 168 5.90 3.91 26.52
CA SER A 168 5.74 2.47 26.79
C SER A 168 5.25 2.10 28.22
N ILE A 169 4.90 3.11 29.02
CA ILE A 169 4.33 3.03 30.36
C ILE A 169 3.39 4.26 30.54
N THR A 170 2.17 4.20 29.99
CA THR A 170 0.93 4.90 30.47
C THR A 170 1.07 6.32 31.08
N ARG A 171 1.78 7.31 30.49
CA ARG A 171 1.99 8.60 31.20
C ARG A 171 2.06 9.86 30.34
N ILE A 172 1.12 10.76 30.61
CA ILE A 172 0.94 12.09 30.01
C ILE A 172 1.59 13.17 30.88
N GLY A 173 2.17 14.21 30.27
CA GLY A 173 2.74 15.37 30.96
C GLY A 173 2.11 16.66 30.46
N ILE A 174 1.28 17.31 31.27
CA ILE A 174 0.57 18.54 30.93
C ILE A 174 1.34 19.75 31.49
N SER A 175 1.51 20.79 30.67
CA SER A 175 2.13 22.06 31.07
C SER A 175 1.12 23.19 30.87
N TYR A 176 0.52 23.68 31.95
CA TYR A 176 -0.34 24.86 31.89
C TYR A 176 0.51 26.13 31.87
N PHE A 177 0.21 27.05 30.95
CA PHE A 177 0.79 28.39 30.92
C PHE A 177 -0.32 29.39 31.23
N ASP A 178 -0.37 29.86 32.47
CA ASP A 178 -1.22 30.99 32.86
C ASP A 178 -0.34 32.24 32.99
N TYR A 179 -0.69 33.31 32.28
CA TYR A 179 0.17 34.49 32.12
C TYR A 179 0.23 35.35 33.39
N ASP A 180 -0.76 35.22 34.29
CA ASP A 180 -0.94 36.13 35.43
C ASP A 180 -0.46 35.60 36.79
N SER A 181 -0.10 34.31 36.94
CA SER A 181 0.30 33.76 38.25
C SER A 181 1.56 32.88 38.27
N GLY A 182 2.33 32.86 37.18
CA GLY A 182 3.50 31.99 37.04
C GLY A 182 3.12 30.58 36.61
N ALA A 183 3.90 30.01 35.68
CA ALA A 183 3.62 28.72 35.08
C ALA A 183 3.62 27.59 36.13
N ALA A 184 2.46 26.97 36.37
CA ALA A 184 2.32 25.80 37.22
C ALA A 184 2.00 24.57 36.35
N GLY A 185 3.03 23.79 36.00
CA GLY A 185 2.85 22.51 35.30
C GLY A 185 2.42 21.42 36.27
N TYR A 186 1.33 20.71 35.97
CA TYR A 186 0.86 19.58 36.77
C TYR A 186 0.77 18.32 35.92
N LYS A 187 1.31 17.22 36.44
CA LYS A 187 1.14 15.89 35.82
C LYS A 187 0.00 15.17 36.54
N SER A 188 -0.92 14.57 35.78
CA SER A 188 -2.08 13.82 36.29
C SER A 188 -1.92 12.31 36.03
N LYS A 189 -2.43 11.47 36.95
CA LYS A 189 -2.47 10.00 36.79
C LYS A 189 -3.67 9.50 35.98
N ALA A 190 -4.66 10.34 35.70
CA ALA A 190 -5.95 9.94 35.15
C ALA A 190 -6.05 10.02 33.61
N ASP A 191 -4.97 10.46 32.97
CA ASP A 191 -5.00 10.79 31.55
C ASP A 191 -5.02 9.49 30.75
N THR A 192 -6.04 9.31 29.91
CA THR A 192 -6.23 8.05 29.21
C THR A 192 -6.16 8.26 27.71
N ILE A 193 -5.06 7.85 27.08
CA ILE A 193 -5.06 7.58 25.65
C ILE A 193 -5.49 6.13 25.43
N ARG A 194 -6.45 5.94 24.54
CA ARG A 194 -7.12 4.66 24.25
C ARG A 194 -6.91 4.30 22.79
N GLN A 195 -7.20 3.05 22.45
CA GLN A 195 -7.05 2.52 21.08
C GLN A 195 -7.78 3.36 20.02
N SER A 196 -8.84 4.06 20.41
CA SER A 196 -9.70 4.83 19.50
C SER A 196 -9.95 6.27 19.97
N GLY A 197 -9.07 6.86 20.77
CA GLY A 197 -9.34 8.18 21.34
C GLY A 197 -8.44 8.58 22.50
N PHE A 198 -8.80 9.67 23.16
CA PHE A 198 -8.12 10.15 24.36
C PHE A 198 -9.06 10.91 25.29
N THR A 199 -8.67 11.01 26.57
CA THR A 199 -9.29 11.88 27.56
C THR A 199 -8.21 12.58 28.36
N LEU A 200 -8.26 13.92 28.37
CA LEU A 200 -7.26 14.77 29.02
C LEU A 200 -7.93 15.76 30.00
N PRO A 201 -7.37 15.97 31.20
CA PRO A 201 -7.85 16.98 32.14
C PRO A 201 -7.50 18.40 31.68
N THR A 202 -8.38 19.36 31.94
CA THR A 202 -8.22 20.78 31.59
C THR A 202 -7.68 21.62 32.76
N SER A 203 -7.37 22.89 32.53
CA SER A 203 -7.00 23.86 33.57
C SER A 203 -8.25 24.39 34.28
N TRP A 204 -8.42 23.95 35.52
CA TRP A 204 -9.31 24.52 36.53
C TRP A 204 -10.84 24.47 36.26
N ARG A 205 -11.62 24.63 37.34
CA ARG A 205 -13.07 24.28 37.44
C ARG A 205 -14.05 25.14 36.64
N VAL A 206 -13.62 26.26 36.04
CA VAL A 206 -14.53 27.32 35.56
C VAL A 206 -14.62 27.45 34.04
N ASN A 207 -13.91 26.62 33.28
CA ASN A 207 -13.74 26.85 31.86
C ASN A 207 -14.68 25.99 30.99
N ASN A 208 -15.78 26.60 30.48
CA ASN A 208 -16.50 26.07 29.30
C ASN A 208 -15.74 26.58 28.06
N GLY A 209 -14.86 25.76 27.50
CA GLY A 209 -14.02 26.17 26.37
C GLY A 209 -13.92 25.10 25.29
N GLU A 210 -13.81 25.54 24.04
CA GLU A 210 -13.44 24.71 22.89
C GLU A 210 -11.92 24.57 22.85
N TYR A 211 -11.45 23.34 22.62
CA TYR A 211 -10.05 23.00 22.43
C TYR A 211 -9.83 22.58 20.99
N GLU A 212 -8.79 23.13 20.37
CA GLU A 212 -8.24 22.58 19.13
C GLU A 212 -7.25 21.48 19.49
N TRP A 213 -7.36 20.33 18.84
CA TRP A 213 -6.51 19.18 19.14
C TRP A 213 -5.90 18.58 17.88
N VAL A 214 -4.74 17.95 18.07
CA VAL A 214 -4.04 17.12 17.09
C VAL A 214 -3.55 15.86 17.79
N ALA A 215 -3.74 14.71 17.16
CA ALA A 215 -3.37 13.39 17.65
C ALA A 215 -2.48 12.71 16.61
N TYR A 216 -1.38 12.12 17.04
CA TYR A 216 -0.38 11.42 16.23
C TYR A 216 -0.25 9.98 16.72
N GLU A 217 -0.09 9.02 15.80
CA GLU A 217 0.25 7.62 16.10
C GLU A 217 1.71 7.41 16.48
#